data_AF-A0A7K6C044-F1
#
_entry.id   AF-A0A7K6C044-F1
#
_cell.length_a   1.000
_cell.length_b   1.000
_cell.length_c   1.000
_cell.angle_alpha   90.00
_cell.angle_beta   90.00
_cell.angle_gamma   90.00
#
_symmetry.space_group_name_H-M   'P 1'
#
loop_
_entity.id
_entity.type
_entity.pdbx_description
1 polymer ?
#
loop_
_entity_poly.entity_id
_entity_poly.type
_entity_poly.pdbx_seq_one_letter_code
_entity_poly.pdbx_strand_id
1 'polypeptide(L)'
;LYDVLHDIEYRKKWDTNVIETFDIGRLTANSDVGYYAWRCPKPLKNRDVVTLRSWLPMGSDYIIMNYSVKHPVSLAGHQESFSIQTGYLIEGTGTKSCTITYLAQVDPKG
;
A
#
# COMPACT_ATOMS: atom_id res chain seq x y z
N LEU A 1 4.41 -2.22 -14.50
CA LEU A 1 4.02 -1.28 -13.43
C LEU A 1 3.04 -1.92 -12.46
N TYR A 2 1.92 -2.47 -12.93
CA TYR A 2 0.95 -3.19 -12.10
C TYR A 2 1.58 -4.25 -11.18
N ASP A 3 2.47 -5.10 -11.74
CA ASP A 3 3.18 -6.13 -10.97
C ASP A 3 4.09 -5.54 -9.88
N VAL A 4 4.77 -4.43 -10.18
CA VAL A 4 5.66 -3.73 -9.23
C VAL A 4 4.88 -3.22 -8.01
N LEU A 5 3.61 -2.84 -8.19
CA LEU A 5 2.75 -2.38 -7.09
C LEU A 5 2.11 -3.53 -6.29
N HIS A 6 2.01 -4.72 -6.88
CA HIS A 6 1.49 -5.92 -6.20
C HIS A 6 2.58 -6.71 -5.48
N ASP A 7 3.82 -6.66 -5.96
CA ASP A 7 4.93 -7.45 -5.45
C ASP A 7 5.50 -6.87 -4.15
N ILE A 8 5.03 -7.42 -3.04
CA ILE A 8 5.41 -7.05 -1.68
C ILE A 8 6.88 -7.41 -1.37
N GLU A 9 7.40 -8.48 -1.96
CA GLU A 9 8.81 -8.86 -1.78
C GLU A 9 9.72 -7.89 -2.54
N TYR A 10 9.35 -7.53 -3.77
CA TYR A 10 10.07 -6.55 -4.56
C TYR A 10 9.97 -5.15 -3.94
N ARG A 11 8.89 -4.82 -3.23
CA ARG A 11 8.75 -3.56 -2.48
C ARG A 11 9.93 -3.32 -1.54
N LYS A 12 10.40 -4.35 -0.83
CA LYS A 12 11.56 -4.28 0.06
C LYS A 12 12.88 -3.96 -0.68
N LYS A 13 12.94 -4.19 -1.99
CA LYS A 13 14.12 -3.89 -2.81
C LYS A 13 14.15 -2.45 -3.30
N TRP A 14 12.99 -1.88 -3.67
CA TRP A 14 12.94 -0.55 -4.29
C TRP A 14 12.47 0.57 -3.36
N ASP A 15 11.66 0.27 -2.35
CA ASP A 15 11.20 1.26 -1.37
C ASP A 15 12.20 1.35 -0.21
N THR A 16 13.00 2.41 -0.21
CA THR A 16 14.05 2.62 0.80
C THR A 16 13.51 2.99 2.18
N ASN A 17 12.22 3.36 2.28
CA ASN A 17 11.60 3.71 3.55
C ASN A 17 10.91 2.52 4.20
N VAL A 18 10.65 1.44 3.46
CA VAL A 18 10.07 0.21 4.02
C VAL A 18 10.95 -0.35 5.14
N ILE A 19 10.31 -0.63 6.27
CA ILE A 19 10.90 -1.42 7.36
C ILE A 19 10.42 -2.85 7.24
N GLU A 20 9.11 -3.03 7.14
CA GLU A 20 8.49 -4.34 7.03
C GLU A 20 7.17 -4.26 6.27
N THR A 21 6.85 -5.31 5.53
CA THR A 21 5.58 -5.47 4.84
C THR A 21 5.32 -6.93 4.55
N PHE A 22 4.07 -7.35 4.70
CA PHE A 22 3.60 -8.71 4.45
C PHE A 22 2.07 -8.75 4.34
N ASP A 23 1.55 -9.77 3.66
CA ASP A 23 0.11 -10.06 3.65
C ASP A 23 -0.30 -10.74 4.96
N ILE A 24 -1.40 -10.26 5.54
CA ILE A 24 -2.03 -10.88 6.71
C ILE A 24 -2.97 -11.99 6.26
N GLY A 25 -3.75 -11.75 5.21
CA GLY A 25 -4.69 -12.74 4.70
C GLY A 25 -5.48 -12.25 3.49
N ARG A 26 -5.99 -13.20 2.70
CA ARG A 26 -6.79 -12.93 1.50
C ARG A 26 -8.28 -12.97 1.82
N LEU A 27 -9.03 -11.98 1.36
CA LEU A 27 -10.49 -11.88 1.54
C LEU A 27 -11.26 -12.39 0.32
N THR A 28 -10.84 -12.00 -0.89
CA THR A 28 -11.44 -12.45 -2.15
C THR A 28 -10.34 -12.76 -3.18
N ALA A 29 -10.74 -13.15 -4.40
CA ALA A 29 -9.78 -13.31 -5.49
C ALA A 29 -9.01 -12.02 -5.83
N ASN A 30 -9.54 -10.86 -5.45
CA ASN A 30 -9.02 -9.54 -5.78
C ASN A 30 -8.99 -8.56 -4.59
N SER A 31 -8.91 -9.11 -3.36
CA SER A 31 -8.70 -8.30 -2.16
C SER A 31 -7.99 -9.06 -1.05
N ASP A 32 -7.15 -8.35 -0.32
CA ASP A 32 -6.37 -8.83 0.80
C ASP A 32 -6.32 -7.80 1.93
N VAL A 33 -5.85 -8.24 3.09
CA VAL A 33 -5.44 -7.39 4.20
C VAL A 33 -3.94 -7.54 4.34
N GLY A 34 -3.22 -6.42 4.34
CA GLY A 34 -1.77 -6.37 4.42
C GLY A 34 -1.27 -5.39 5.48
N TYR A 35 -0.07 -5.67 5.98
CA TYR A 35 0.67 -4.81 6.89
C TYR A 35 1.80 -4.09 6.16
N TYR A 36 2.02 -2.82 6.52
CA TYR A 36 3.09 -2.00 5.99
C TYR A 36 3.64 -1.07 7.07
N ALA A 37 4.96 -1.07 7.25
CA ALA A 37 5.68 -0.19 8.16
C ALA A 37 6.80 0.55 7.45
N TRP A 38 6.99 1.82 7.78
CA TRP A 38 7.99 2.67 7.18
C TRP A 38 8.73 3.55 8.17
N ARG A 39 9.94 3.93 7.77
CA ARG A 39 10.85 4.79 8.52
C ARG A 39 10.40 6.24 8.42
N CYS A 40 10.41 6.93 9.56
CA CYS A 40 10.24 8.38 9.62
C CYS A 40 11.55 9.07 10.00
N PRO A 41 11.78 10.32 9.56
CA PRO A 41 12.94 11.09 9.99
C PRO A 41 12.86 11.37 11.50
N LYS A 42 13.99 11.28 12.19
CA LYS A 42 14.08 11.63 13.62
C LYS A 42 13.68 13.11 13.81
N PRO A 43 12.96 13.46 14.89
CA PRO A 43 12.65 12.65 16.08
C PRO A 43 11.34 11.83 16.00
N LEU A 44 10.68 11.75 14.84
CA LEU A 44 9.40 11.06 14.71
C LEU A 44 9.58 9.55 14.89
N LYS A 45 8.61 8.91 15.57
CA LYS A 45 8.51 7.46 15.60
C LYS A 45 8.16 6.93 14.20
N ASN A 46 8.67 5.76 13.85
CA ASN A 46 8.26 5.05 12.64
C ASN A 46 6.76 4.81 12.64
N ARG A 47 6.19 4.60 11.45
CA ARG A 47 4.76 4.41 11.29
C ARG A 47 4.46 3.02 10.74
N ASP A 48 3.32 2.50 11.13
CA ASP A 48 2.73 1.30 10.56
C ASP A 48 1.26 1.52 10.20
N VAL A 49 0.77 0.66 9.32
CA VAL A 49 -0.63 0.66 8.89
C VAL A 49 -1.02 -0.78 8.53
N VAL A 50 -2.26 -1.13 8.88
CA VAL A 50 -2.94 -2.30 8.31
C VAL A 50 -3.99 -1.80 7.35
N THR A 51 -3.95 -2.29 6.12
CA THR A 51 -4.88 -1.87 5.06
C THR A 51 -5.58 -3.06 4.45
N LEU A 52 -6.87 -2.90 4.16
CA LEU A 52 -7.55 -3.74 3.18
C LEU A 52 -7.27 -3.14 1.81
N ARG A 53 -6.69 -3.94 0.92
CA ARG A 53 -6.42 -3.56 -0.47
C ARG A 53 -7.29 -4.38 -1.39
N SER A 54 -7.80 -3.74 -2.43
CA SER A 54 -8.54 -4.40 -3.51
C SER A 54 -8.12 -3.83 -4.86
N TRP A 55 -8.13 -4.69 -5.89
CA TRP A 55 -7.72 -4.34 -7.24
C TRP A 55 -8.76 -4.76 -8.28
N LEU A 56 -8.82 -4.00 -9.37
CA LEU A 56 -9.72 -4.23 -10.48
C LEU A 56 -9.02 -3.89 -11.81
N PRO A 57 -8.77 -4.90 -12.66
CA PRO A 57 -8.43 -4.69 -14.06
C PRO A 57 -9.64 -4.17 -14.84
N MET A 58 -9.44 -3.20 -15.71
CA MET A 58 -10.48 -2.51 -16.50
C MET A 58 -10.03 -2.38 -17.96
N GLY A 59 -9.74 -3.51 -18.62
CA GLY A 59 -9.20 -3.51 -19.98
C GLY A 59 -7.71 -3.20 -19.99
N SER A 60 -7.31 -2.06 -20.58
CA SER A 60 -5.93 -1.59 -20.55
C SER A 60 -5.50 -0.97 -19.22
N ASP A 61 -6.49 -0.66 -18.37
CA ASP A 61 -6.30 0.14 -17.17
C ASP A 61 -6.45 -0.72 -15.92
N TYR A 62 -5.92 -0.23 -14.81
CA TYR A 62 -5.95 -0.93 -13.53
C TYR A 62 -6.20 0.04 -12.40
N ILE A 63 -7.04 -0.35 -11.45
CA ILE A 63 -7.21 0.35 -10.18
C ILE A 63 -6.72 -0.56 -9.05
N ILE A 64 -5.97 0.02 -8.13
CA ILE A 64 -5.62 -0.58 -6.83
C ILE A 64 -6.02 0.44 -5.77
N MET A 65 -6.93 0.09 -4.86
CA MET A 65 -7.33 0.95 -3.75
C MET A 65 -7.09 0.25 -2.43
N ASN A 66 -6.81 1.03 -1.40
CA ASN A 66 -6.72 0.57 -0.04
C ASN A 66 -7.23 1.63 0.94
N TYR A 67 -7.64 1.14 2.10
CA TYR A 67 -7.97 1.96 3.26
C TYR A 67 -7.62 1.19 4.53
N SER A 68 -7.44 1.91 5.64
CA SER A 68 -7.09 1.31 6.91
C SER A 68 -8.22 0.48 7.50
N VAL A 69 -7.87 -0.72 7.97
CA VAL A 69 -8.78 -1.59 8.73
C VAL A 69 -8.15 -1.89 10.09
N LYS A 70 -9.00 -2.08 11.10
CA LYS A 70 -8.53 -2.50 12.42
C LYS A 70 -8.13 -3.97 12.38
N HIS A 71 -6.91 -4.27 12.84
CA HIS A 71 -6.42 -5.63 13.00
C HIS A 71 -5.51 -5.71 14.23
N PRO A 72 -5.45 -6.84 14.97
CA PRO A 72 -4.63 -6.95 16.19
C PRO A 72 -3.11 -6.89 15.96
N VAL A 73 -2.65 -6.81 14.72
CA VAL A 73 -1.22 -6.75 14.40
C VAL A 73 -0.72 -5.34 14.68
N SER A 74 0.28 -5.25 15.56
CA SER A 74 1.00 -4.01 15.85
C SER A 74 2.45 -4.37 16.19
N LEU A 75 3.41 -3.63 15.63
CA LEU A 75 4.82 -3.80 15.97
C LEU A 75 5.25 -2.78 17.01
N ALA A 76 5.89 -3.26 18.08
CA ALA A 76 6.44 -2.39 19.12
C ALA A 76 7.38 -1.32 18.52
N GLY A 77 7.25 -0.08 18.99
CA GLY A 77 8.06 1.05 18.52
C GLY A 77 7.54 1.78 17.28
N HIS A 78 6.44 1.32 16.69
CA HIS A 78 5.73 2.02 15.63
C HIS A 78 4.51 2.76 16.19
N GLN A 79 4.16 3.86 15.53
CA GLN A 79 2.95 4.60 15.79
C GLN A 79 1.97 4.32 14.65
N GLU A 80 0.79 3.80 15.00
CA GLU A 80 -0.23 3.47 14.00
C GLU A 80 -0.70 4.74 13.29
N SER A 81 -0.67 4.65 11.96
CA SER A 81 -1.20 5.66 11.04
C SER A 81 -2.53 5.18 10.46
N PHE A 82 -3.28 6.11 9.86
CA PHE A 82 -4.59 5.80 9.29
C PHE A 82 -4.69 6.28 7.84
N SER A 83 -4.68 5.34 6.89
CA SER A 83 -4.99 5.58 5.48
C SER A 83 -6.51 5.69 5.34
N ILE A 84 -7.02 6.90 5.14
CA ILE A 84 -8.46 7.13 4.91
C ILE A 84 -8.82 6.53 3.55
N GLN A 85 -8.03 6.88 2.52
CA GLN A 85 -8.11 6.26 1.21
C GLN A 85 -6.80 6.50 0.47
N THR A 86 -6.21 5.43 -0.06
CA THR A 86 -5.02 5.51 -0.91
C THR A 86 -5.19 4.58 -2.11
N GLY A 87 -4.71 4.98 -3.28
CA GLY A 87 -4.79 4.13 -4.45
C GLY A 87 -3.98 4.59 -5.64
N TYR A 88 -3.91 3.71 -6.62
CA TYR A 88 -3.25 3.90 -7.89
C TYR A 88 -4.26 3.64 -9.00
N LEU A 89 -4.35 4.58 -9.93
CA LEU A 89 -4.95 4.38 -11.25
C LEU A 89 -3.81 4.28 -12.26
N ILE A 90 -3.74 3.17 -12.98
CA ILE A 90 -2.78 2.93 -14.07
C ILE A 90 -3.57 2.97 -15.36
N GLU A 91 -3.25 3.91 -16.24
CA GLU A 91 -3.94 4.10 -17.53
C GLU A 91 -3.00 3.69 -18.66
N GLY A 92 -3.42 2.73 -19.48
CA GLY A 92 -2.64 2.27 -20.62
C GLY A 92 -2.63 3.30 -21.74
N THR A 93 -1.46 3.80 -22.14
CA THR A 93 -1.31 4.77 -23.24
C THR A 93 -0.72 4.15 -24.51
N GLY A 94 -0.46 2.83 -24.49
CA GLY A 94 0.13 2.04 -25.57
C GLY A 94 0.69 0.72 -25.05
N THR A 95 1.25 -0.12 -25.93
CA THR A 95 1.74 -1.46 -25.55
C THR A 95 2.94 -1.47 -24.61
N LYS A 96 3.64 -0.33 -24.47
CA LYS A 96 4.85 -0.18 -23.64
C LYS A 96 4.84 1.12 -22.83
N SER A 97 3.69 1.76 -22.69
CA SER A 97 3.55 3.05 -22.00
C SER A 97 2.26 3.10 -21.19
N CYS A 98 2.33 3.79 -20.05
CA CYS A 98 1.18 4.04 -19.19
C CYS A 98 1.37 5.33 -18.40
N THR A 99 0.26 5.89 -17.93
CA THR A 99 0.25 6.95 -16.92
C THR A 99 -0.13 6.34 -15.58
N ILE A 100 0.48 6.83 -14.50
CA ILE A 100 0.09 6.47 -13.13
C ILE A 100 -0.39 7.70 -12.39
N THR A 101 -1.59 7.61 -11.83
CA THR A 101 -2.15 8.61 -10.92
C THR A 101 -2.21 7.99 -9.53
N TYR A 102 -1.51 8.62 -8.59
CA TYR A 102 -1.55 8.26 -7.17
C TYR A 102 -2.41 9.26 -6.42
N LEU A 103 -3.43 8.76 -5.72
CA LEU A 103 -4.29 9.55 -4.83
C LEU A 103 -4.19 8.98 -3.43
N ALA A 104 -3.88 9.82 -2.45
CA ALA A 104 -3.77 9.41 -1.06
C ALA A 104 -4.24 10.47 -0.10
N GLN A 105 -5.00 10.03 0.89
CA GLN A 105 -5.35 10.76 2.07
C GLN A 105 -4.98 9.90 3.29
N VAL A 106 -3.88 10.25 3.93
CA VAL A 106 -3.32 9.52 5.08
C VAL A 106 -3.19 10.48 6.24
N ASP A 107 -3.73 10.08 7.39
CA ASP A 107 -3.47 10.71 8.68
C ASP A 107 -2.31 9.97 9.35
N PRO A 108 -1.08 10.53 9.36
CA PRO A 108 0.06 9.88 10.00
C PRO A 108 -0.05 9.86 11.53
N LYS A 109 -1.08 10.49 12.13
CA LYS A 109 -1.19 10.71 13.57
C LYS A 109 0.04 11.45 14.14
N GLY A 110 0.08 11.58 15.48
CA GLY A 110 1.16 12.24 16.22
C GLY A 110 2.36 11.33 16.47
#